data_AF-A0A5C7KRF5-F1
#
_entry.id   AF-A0A5C7KRF5-F1
#
_cell.length_a   1.000
_cell.length_b   1.000
_cell.length_c   1.000
_cell.angle_alpha   90.00
_cell.angle_beta   90.00
_cell.angle_gamma   90.00
#
_symmetry.space_group_name_H-M   'P 1'
#
loop_
_entity.id
_entity.type
_entity.pdbx_description
1 polymer ?
#
loop_
_entity_poly.entity_id
_entity_poly.type
_entity_poly.pdbx_seq_one_letter_code
_entity_poly.pdbx_strand_id
1 'polypeptide(L)' 'THPKYKKQYRSTKRYKVHVETGEYALGQKVSFRECRPVSKQKHHVIVTA' A
#
# COMPACT_ATOMS: atom_id res chain seq x y z
N THR A 1 -11.02 -10.40 10.50
CA THR A 1 -11.79 -11.01 11.61
C THR A 1 -11.94 -12.48 11.35
N HIS A 2 -11.66 -13.37 12.31
CA HIS A 2 -11.73 -14.81 12.04
C HIS A 2 -13.19 -15.22 11.82
N PRO A 3 -13.56 -15.86 10.69
CA PRO A 3 -14.96 -16.09 10.34
C PRO A 3 -15.71 -16.91 11.39
N LYS A 4 -15.07 -17.97 11.94
CA LYS A 4 -15.67 -18.84 12.97
C LYS A 4 -15.62 -18.26 14.39
N TYR A 5 -14.57 -17.52 14.72
CA TYR A 5 -14.23 -17.18 16.11
C TYR A 5 -14.44 -15.71 16.43
N LYS A 6 -14.74 -14.88 15.42
CA LYS A 6 -14.87 -13.41 15.50
C LYS A 6 -13.67 -12.70 16.15
N LYS A 7 -12.55 -13.40 16.38
CA LYS A 7 -11.30 -12.85 16.90
C LYS A 7 -10.77 -11.81 15.92
N GLN A 8 -10.43 -10.64 16.44
CA GLN A 8 -9.77 -9.58 15.69
C GLN A 8 -8.29 -9.92 15.54
N TYR A 9 -7.79 -9.83 14.31
CA TYR A 9 -6.38 -9.99 14.00
C TYR A 9 -5.98 -8.95 12.97
N ARG A 10 -4.71 -8.53 13.01
CA ARG A 10 -4.14 -7.59 12.04
C ARG A 10 -3.71 -8.38 10.81
N SER A 11 -4.26 -8.06 9.65
CA SER A 11 -3.78 -8.56 8.36
C SER A 11 -2.98 -7.47 7.65
N THR A 12 -1.77 -7.79 7.23
CA THR A 12 -0.93 -6.90 6.44
C THR A 12 -0.70 -7.49 5.05
N LYS A 13 -0.61 -6.62 4.04
CA LYS A 13 -0.32 -7.02 2.66
C LYS A 13 0.71 -6.05 2.09
N ARG A 14 1.65 -6.59 1.34
CA ARG A 14 2.71 -5.81 0.67
C ARG A 14 2.18 -5.37 -0.70
N TYR A 15 2.33 -4.09 -1.01
CA TYR A 15 1.92 -3.50 -2.29
C TYR A 15 3.13 -2.88 -2.98
N LYS A 16 3.19 -2.99 -4.32
CA LYS A 16 4.17 -2.28 -5.14
C LYS A 16 3.55 -0.97 -5.58
N VAL A 17 4.02 0.13 -4.99
CA VAL A 17 3.49 1.47 -5.26
C VAL A 17 4.42 2.20 -6.23
N HIS A 18 3.84 2.96 -7.14
CA HIS A 18 4.57 3.84 -8.04
C HIS A 18 4.87 5.18 -7.36
N VAL A 19 6.07 5.69 -7.60
CA VAL A 19 6.56 6.97 -7.10
C VAL A 19 7.02 7.76 -8.32
N GLU A 20 6.52 8.98 -8.48
CA GLU A 20 6.86 9.84 -9.62
C GLU A 20 8.14 10.63 -9.34
N THR A 21 8.20 11.34 -8.22
CA THR A 21 9.37 12.12 -7.79
C THR A 21 9.31 12.32 -6.28
N GLY A 22 10.20 11.67 -5.54
CA GLY A 22 10.29 11.82 -4.08
C GLY A 22 11.28 10.86 -3.47
N GLU A 23 12.17 11.39 -2.64
CA GLU A 23 13.09 10.61 -1.82
C GLU A 23 12.32 10.04 -0.63
N TYR A 24 11.93 8.76 -0.71
CA TYR A 24 11.33 8.06 0.41
C TYR A 24 12.39 7.20 1.10
N ALA A 25 12.61 7.48 2.38
CA ALA A 25 13.49 6.68 3.21
C ALA A 25 12.79 5.40 3.70
N LEU A 26 13.58 4.38 4.02
CA LEU A 26 13.07 3.17 4.65
C LEU A 26 12.48 3.51 6.02
N GLY A 27 11.23 3.10 6.27
CA GLY A 27 10.55 3.29 7.56
C GLY A 27 9.54 4.44 7.61
N GLN A 28 9.42 5.23 6.55
CA GLN A 28 8.41 6.29 6.47
C GLN A 28 6.99 5.71 6.35
N LYS A 29 6.03 6.33 7.03
CA LYS A 29 4.61 6.04 6.87
C LYS A 29 4.09 6.85 5.70
N VAL A 30 3.44 6.20 4.74
CA VAL A 30 2.91 6.86 3.52
C VAL A 30 1.49 6.41 3.25
N SER A 31 0.71 7.30 2.64
CA SER A 31 -0.64 6.99 2.14
C SER A 31 -0.63 6.88 0.61
N PHE A 32 -1.27 5.84 0.07
CA PHE A 32 -1.32 5.59 -1.38
C PHE A 32 -2.77 5.37 -1.86
N ARG A 33 -3.02 5.68 -3.14
CA ARG A 33 -4.32 5.52 -3.82
C ARG A 33 -4.21 4.58 -5.01
N GLU A 34 -5.34 4.07 -5.49
CA GLU A 34 -5.45 3.37 -6.78
C GLU A 34 -5.27 4.33 -7.95
N CYS A 35 -4.63 3.86 -9.01
CA CYS A 35 -4.33 4.62 -10.22
C CYS A 35 -4.37 3.70 -11.45
N ARG A 36 -4.20 4.27 -12.65
CA ARG A 36 -4.01 3.49 -13.87
C ARG A 36 -2.84 2.50 -13.68
N PRO A 37 -2.90 1.30 -14.30
CA PRO A 37 -1.80 0.36 -14.27
C PRO A 37 -0.54 1.02 -14.85
N VAL A 38 0.49 1.16 -14.01
CA VAL A 38 1.82 1.64 -14.45
C VAL A 38 2.68 0.45 -14.87
N SER A 39 2.46 -0.72 -14.28
CA SER A 39 3.07 -1.98 -14.69
C SER A 39 2.18 -3.17 -14.33
N LYS A 40 2.63 -4.41 -14.59
CA LYS A 40 1.90 -5.63 -14.23
C LYS A 40 1.47 -5.69 -12.75
N GLN A 41 2.23 -5.07 -11.86
CA GLN A 41 2.00 -5.13 -10.40
C GLN A 41 1.92 -3.75 -9.73
N LYS A 42 2.24 -2.67 -10.42
CA LYS A 42 2.18 -1.30 -9.89
C LYS A 42 0.86 -0.65 -10.33
N HIS A 43 -0.13 -0.69 -9.45
CA HIS A 43 -1.49 -0.16 -9.66
C HIS A 43 -1.87 0.95 -8.67
N HIS A 44 -0.90 1.40 -7.87
CA HIS A 44 -1.11 2.40 -6.83
C HIS A 44 -0.06 3.50 -6.92
N VAL A 45 -0.42 4.72 -6.53
CA VAL A 45 0.48 5.89 -6.49
C VAL A 45 0.40 6.53 -5.09
N ILE A 46 1.53 7.07 -4.61
CA ILE A 46 1.60 7.78 -3.33
C ILE A 46 0.88 9.14 -3.44
N VAL A 47 0.09 9.51 -2.44
CA VAL A 47 -0.68 10.78 -2.43
C VAL A 47 -0.17 11.77 -1.40
N THR A 48 0.28 11.29 -0.24
CA THR A 48 0.66 12.16 0.88
C THR A 48 1.77 11.51 1.69
N ALA A 49 2.82 12.29 1.96
CA ALA A 49 3.93 11.99 2.85
C ALA A 49 3.63 12.42 4.28
#